data_AF-A0A182YSZ4-F1
#
_entry.id   AF-A0A182YSZ4-F1
#
_cell.length_a   1.000
_cell.length_b   1.000
_cell.length_c   1.000
_cell.angle_alpha   90.00
_cell.angle_beta   90.00
_cell.angle_gamma   90.00
#
_symmetry.space_group_name_H-M   'P 1'
#
loop_
_entity.id
_entity.type
_entity.pdbx_description
1 polymer ?
#
loop_
_entity_poly.entity_id
_entity_poly.type
_entity_poly.pdbx_seq_one_letter_code
_entity_poly.pdbx_strand_id
1 'polypeptide(L)'
;FVSCICGDDVTAKHWSRIAKQIKLLYDPVADFHIQYEGYLASTKIKQADAVLLGYPLQYPGMRPGTLRNDLLIYEPVTRATGPAMSWSMYAINHLDVGSYREAAENFNRSYLPYIRGPFHVWHELRKPGPGGAQNFITGAGGFLQAVLFGYAGLRVYLDRLELSSVTGSEVTAKGVQYLGALIVVTQTVDKAEIVVTHLEHELTIEIGQRNAAVAVVPYQVYSLPKGVKAIIRARSYPYGECALPEDVIGHSA
;
A
#
# COMPACT_ATOMS: atom_id res chain seq x y z
N PHE A 1 1.05 -23.46 -3.87
CA PHE A 1 1.07 -22.77 -2.57
C PHE A 1 -0.15 -23.09 -1.72
N VAL A 2 -1.37 -22.65 -2.09
CA VAL A 2 -2.59 -22.90 -1.27
C VAL A 2 -2.83 -24.39 -1.02
N SER A 3 -2.74 -25.24 -2.05
CA SER A 3 -2.83 -26.70 -1.88
C SER A 3 -1.76 -27.30 -0.97
N CYS A 4 -0.59 -26.66 -0.87
CA CYS A 4 0.47 -27.12 0.02
C CYS A 4 0.18 -26.74 1.48
N ILE A 5 -0.34 -25.53 1.73
CA ILE A 5 -0.66 -25.05 3.09
C ILE A 5 -1.98 -25.65 3.61
N CYS A 6 -3.00 -25.78 2.76
CA CYS A 6 -4.34 -26.22 3.16
C CYS A 6 -4.58 -27.73 2.97
N GLY A 7 -3.61 -28.46 2.40
CA GLY A 7 -3.76 -29.87 2.03
C GLY A 7 -4.53 -30.10 0.72
N ASP A 8 -4.74 -31.37 0.37
CA ASP A 8 -5.33 -31.84 -0.91
C ASP A 8 -6.80 -31.46 -1.13
N ASP A 9 -7.43 -30.72 -0.21
CA ASP A 9 -8.84 -30.31 -0.28
C ASP A 9 -9.12 -29.18 -1.31
N VAL A 10 -8.11 -28.83 -2.12
CA VAL A 10 -8.20 -27.80 -3.16
C VAL A 10 -8.30 -28.46 -4.54
N THR A 11 -9.52 -28.68 -5.01
CA THR A 11 -9.82 -29.29 -6.32
C THR A 11 -9.55 -28.36 -7.52
N ALA A 12 -9.24 -27.09 -7.28
CA ALA A 12 -9.17 -26.08 -8.32
C ALA A 12 -7.81 -26.08 -9.04
N LYS A 13 -7.81 -26.60 -10.27
CA LYS A 13 -6.64 -26.65 -11.17
C LYS A 13 -6.56 -25.36 -12.00
N HIS A 14 -5.34 -24.99 -12.41
CA HIS A 14 -5.02 -23.93 -13.39
C HIS A 14 -5.03 -22.46 -12.92
N TRP A 15 -5.21 -22.13 -11.63
CA TRP A 15 -5.14 -20.72 -11.17
C TRP A 15 -3.85 -20.00 -11.56
N SER A 16 -2.69 -20.66 -11.43
CA SER A 16 -1.42 -20.07 -11.84
C SER A 16 -1.36 -19.80 -13.35
N ARG A 17 -1.97 -20.67 -14.17
CA ARG A 17 -2.06 -20.44 -15.62
C ARG A 17 -2.98 -19.27 -15.93
N ILE A 18 -4.13 -19.20 -15.26
CA ILE A 18 -5.09 -18.09 -15.40
C ILE A 18 -4.42 -16.77 -15.01
N ALA A 19 -3.77 -16.70 -13.84
CA ALA A 19 -3.08 -15.49 -13.36
C ALA A 19 -2.03 -14.98 -14.34
N LYS A 20 -1.22 -15.89 -14.93
CA LYS A 20 -0.23 -15.56 -15.96
C LYS A 20 -0.86 -15.00 -17.25
N GLN A 21 -2.13 -15.32 -17.52
CA GLN A 21 -2.85 -14.91 -18.73
C GLN A 21 -3.83 -13.75 -18.51
N ILE A 22 -3.94 -13.21 -17.29
CA ILE A 22 -4.77 -12.03 -17.02
C ILE A 22 -4.18 -10.85 -17.79
N LYS A 23 -4.92 -10.34 -18.77
CA LYS A 23 -4.50 -9.16 -19.53
C LYS A 23 -4.74 -7.90 -18.70
N LEU A 24 -3.66 -7.20 -18.35
CA LEU A 24 -3.72 -5.82 -17.89
C LEU A 24 -3.51 -4.92 -19.11
N LEU A 25 -4.51 -4.08 -19.41
CA LEU A 25 -4.42 -3.18 -20.54
C LEU A 25 -3.41 -2.08 -20.24
N TYR A 26 -2.53 -1.83 -21.19
CA TYR A 26 -1.40 -0.93 -20.99
C TYR A 26 -1.06 -0.23 -22.30
N ASP A 27 -0.87 1.09 -22.24
CA ASP A 27 -0.41 1.89 -23.36
C ASP A 27 1.12 2.06 -23.26
N PRO A 28 1.91 1.47 -24.18
CA PRO A 28 3.36 1.56 -24.12
C PRO A 28 3.90 2.93 -24.56
N VAL A 29 3.11 3.74 -25.26
CA VAL A 29 3.53 5.06 -25.74
C VAL A 29 3.31 6.11 -24.66
N ALA A 30 2.13 6.11 -24.03
CA ALA A 30 1.83 7.00 -22.91
C ALA A 30 2.28 6.45 -21.54
N ASP A 31 2.75 5.19 -21.48
CA ASP A 31 3.30 4.53 -20.29
C ASP A 31 2.32 4.57 -19.09
N PHE A 32 1.10 4.05 -19.30
CA PHE A 32 0.06 3.98 -18.27
C PHE A 32 -0.88 2.78 -18.47
N HIS A 33 -1.54 2.34 -17.40
CA HIS A 33 -2.53 1.27 -17.41
C HIS A 33 -3.91 1.80 -17.81
N ILE A 34 -4.56 1.15 -18.76
CA ILE A 34 -5.89 1.52 -19.27
C ILE A 34 -6.95 0.84 -18.40
N GLN A 35 -7.91 1.60 -17.86
CA GLN A 35 -8.91 1.13 -16.88
C GLN A 35 -9.76 -0.04 -17.41
N TYR A 36 -10.21 0.03 -18.67
CA TYR A 36 -10.97 -1.00 -19.35
C TYR A 36 -10.86 -0.84 -20.87
N GLU A 37 -11.28 -1.85 -21.62
CA GLU A 37 -11.20 -1.83 -23.08
C GLU A 37 -12.07 -0.71 -23.68
N GLY A 38 -11.46 0.16 -24.49
CA GLY A 38 -12.14 1.34 -25.05
C GLY A 38 -12.22 2.54 -24.12
N TYR A 39 -11.55 2.52 -22.96
CA TYR A 39 -11.44 3.69 -22.09
C TYR A 39 -10.72 4.85 -22.80
N LEU A 40 -11.32 6.05 -22.71
CA LEU A 40 -10.69 7.29 -23.17
C LEU A 40 -10.11 8.02 -21.95
N ALA A 41 -8.87 8.49 -22.04
CA ALA A 41 -8.19 9.16 -20.92
C ALA A 41 -8.92 10.39 -20.36
N SER A 42 -9.82 11.01 -21.13
CA SER A 42 -10.66 12.14 -20.70
C SER A 42 -11.92 11.73 -19.92
N THR A 43 -12.20 10.43 -19.80
CA THR A 43 -13.43 9.90 -19.19
C THR A 43 -13.44 10.20 -17.69
N LYS A 44 -14.50 10.86 -17.22
CA LYS A 44 -14.66 11.13 -15.78
C LYS A 44 -14.96 9.85 -15.01
N ILE A 45 -14.14 9.54 -14.02
CA ILE A 45 -14.32 8.37 -13.14
C ILE A 45 -14.89 8.77 -11.78
N LYS A 46 -15.52 7.80 -11.10
CA LYS A 46 -16.13 8.00 -9.78
C LYS A 46 -15.09 8.07 -8.66
N GLN A 47 -14.10 7.18 -8.70
CA GLN A 47 -13.16 6.89 -7.61
C GLN A 47 -11.88 6.25 -8.16
N ALA A 48 -10.88 6.04 -7.30
CA ALA A 48 -9.67 5.31 -7.63
C ALA A 48 -10.00 3.91 -8.19
N ASP A 49 -9.30 3.54 -9.26
CA ASP A 49 -9.49 2.26 -9.97
C ASP A 49 -8.15 1.73 -10.49
N ALA A 50 -7.67 2.17 -11.65
CA ALA A 50 -6.38 1.71 -12.19
C ALA A 50 -5.20 2.01 -11.24
N VAL A 51 -5.24 3.13 -10.51
CA VAL A 51 -4.23 3.47 -9.49
C VAL A 51 -4.20 2.49 -8.30
N LEU A 52 -5.20 1.61 -8.17
CA LEU A 52 -5.20 0.53 -7.18
C LEU A 52 -4.18 -0.57 -7.51
N LEU A 53 -3.65 -0.59 -8.74
CA LEU A 53 -2.53 -1.44 -9.13
C LEU A 53 -1.25 -1.09 -8.35
N GLY A 54 -1.01 0.19 -8.05
CA GLY A 54 0.11 0.61 -7.22
C GLY A 54 -0.08 0.23 -5.75
N TYR A 55 -1.16 0.72 -5.13
CA TYR A 55 -1.61 0.30 -3.80
C TYR A 55 -3.14 0.19 -3.79
N PRO A 56 -3.73 -0.91 -3.26
CA PRO A 56 -3.08 -1.93 -2.41
C PRO A 56 -2.50 -3.13 -3.15
N LEU A 57 -2.66 -3.26 -4.47
CA LEU A 57 -2.23 -4.48 -5.16
C LEU A 57 -0.70 -4.67 -5.13
N GLN A 58 0.08 -3.58 -5.12
CA GLN A 58 1.54 -3.63 -5.18
C GLN A 58 2.02 -4.39 -6.41
N TYR A 59 1.38 -4.13 -7.57
CA TYR A 59 1.57 -4.89 -8.79
C TYR A 59 3.06 -5.01 -9.14
N PRO A 60 3.63 -6.23 -9.22
CA PRO A 60 5.06 -6.43 -9.44
C PRO A 60 5.59 -5.84 -10.75
N GLY A 61 4.75 -5.76 -11.78
CA GLY A 61 5.08 -5.13 -13.06
C GLY A 61 5.01 -3.60 -13.04
N MET A 62 4.64 -2.96 -11.92
CA MET A 62 4.49 -1.53 -11.81
C MET A 62 5.85 -0.84 -11.73
N ARG A 63 6.19 -0.05 -12.75
CA ARG A 63 7.38 0.82 -12.72
C ARG A 63 7.04 2.15 -12.05
N PRO A 64 7.97 2.80 -11.32
CA PRO A 64 7.71 4.10 -10.70
C PRO A 64 7.26 5.19 -11.70
N GLY A 65 7.80 5.16 -12.93
CA GLY A 65 7.38 6.06 -14.01
C GLY A 65 5.93 5.81 -14.44
N THR A 66 5.58 4.55 -14.67
CA THR A 66 4.21 4.12 -15.00
C THR A 66 3.21 4.52 -13.92
N LEU A 67 3.52 4.27 -12.64
CA LEU A 67 2.64 4.67 -11.53
C LEU A 67 2.43 6.19 -11.49
N ARG A 68 3.49 6.97 -11.74
CA ARG A 68 3.38 8.43 -11.81
C ARG A 68 2.44 8.85 -12.95
N ASN A 69 2.53 8.22 -14.12
CA ASN A 69 1.66 8.52 -15.26
C ASN A 69 0.20 8.11 -14.99
N ASP A 70 -0.02 6.95 -14.36
CA ASP A 70 -1.35 6.53 -13.91
C ASP A 70 -1.98 7.61 -13.01
N LEU A 71 -1.22 8.14 -12.04
CA LEU A 71 -1.70 9.22 -11.16
C LEU A 71 -2.02 10.49 -11.95
N LEU A 72 -1.13 10.92 -12.84
CA LEU A 72 -1.31 12.13 -13.65
C LEU A 72 -2.51 12.05 -14.60
N ILE A 73 -2.82 10.86 -15.12
CA ILE A 73 -3.95 10.63 -16.01
C ILE A 73 -5.26 10.55 -15.24
N TYR A 74 -5.31 9.75 -14.17
CA TYR A 74 -6.58 9.45 -13.49
C TYR A 74 -7.00 10.47 -12.44
N GLU A 75 -6.06 11.14 -11.77
CA GLU A 75 -6.40 12.13 -10.75
C GLU A 75 -7.28 13.30 -11.26
N PRO A 76 -6.96 13.98 -12.38
CA PRO A 76 -7.75 15.12 -12.85
C PRO A 76 -9.14 14.73 -13.38
N VAL A 77 -9.33 13.46 -13.75
CA VAL A 77 -10.62 12.93 -14.22
C VAL A 77 -11.42 12.25 -13.11
N THR A 78 -10.84 12.03 -11.93
CA THR A 78 -11.58 11.56 -10.77
C THR A 78 -12.48 12.67 -10.23
N ARG A 79 -13.79 12.42 -10.19
CA ARG A 79 -14.73 13.46 -9.75
C ARG A 79 -14.48 13.82 -8.29
N ALA A 80 -14.50 15.12 -8.02
CA ALA A 80 -14.29 15.61 -6.66
C ALA A 80 -15.43 15.22 -5.71
N THR A 81 -16.59 14.76 -6.20
CA THR A 81 -17.74 14.30 -5.41
C THR A 81 -17.76 12.79 -5.13
N GLY A 82 -16.69 12.07 -5.51
CA GLY A 82 -16.51 10.65 -5.18
C GLY A 82 -16.32 10.42 -3.68
N PRO A 83 -16.25 9.15 -3.24
CA PRO A 83 -16.10 8.81 -1.83
C PRO A 83 -14.70 9.12 -1.29
N ALA A 84 -14.65 9.44 0.01
CA ALA A 84 -13.46 9.84 0.78
C ALA A 84 -12.20 9.00 0.52
N MET A 85 -12.33 7.68 0.55
CA MET A 85 -11.23 6.71 0.46
C MET A 85 -10.39 6.82 -0.82
N SER A 86 -10.97 7.33 -1.92
CA SER A 86 -10.29 7.45 -3.21
C SER A 86 -9.01 8.26 -3.06
N TRP A 87 -9.11 9.40 -2.37
CA TRP A 87 -7.99 10.33 -2.19
C TRP A 87 -6.93 9.77 -1.25
N SER A 88 -7.29 8.85 -0.35
CA SER A 88 -6.31 8.11 0.44
C SER A 88 -5.42 7.22 -0.44
N MET A 89 -6.01 6.56 -1.44
CA MET A 89 -5.24 5.71 -2.37
C MET A 89 -4.33 6.57 -3.26
N TYR A 90 -4.80 7.74 -3.72
CA TYR A 90 -3.93 8.70 -4.41
C TYR A 90 -2.78 9.18 -3.52
N ALA A 91 -3.07 9.52 -2.25
CA ALA A 91 -2.03 9.97 -1.32
C ALA A 91 -0.93 8.93 -1.12
N ILE A 92 -1.30 7.67 -0.92
CA ILE A 92 -0.34 6.56 -0.76
C ILE A 92 0.52 6.39 -2.01
N ASN A 93 -0.11 6.30 -3.19
CA ASN A 93 0.62 6.12 -4.45
C ASN A 93 1.53 7.31 -4.80
N HIS A 94 1.13 8.54 -4.46
CA HIS A 94 1.99 9.72 -4.62
C HIS A 94 3.22 9.65 -3.71
N LEU A 95 3.09 9.14 -2.48
CA LEU A 95 4.24 8.90 -1.61
C LEU A 95 5.18 7.84 -2.21
N ASP A 96 4.64 6.78 -2.83
CA ASP A 96 5.43 5.72 -3.47
C ASP A 96 6.29 6.23 -4.63
N VAL A 97 5.88 7.32 -5.29
CA VAL A 97 6.64 7.96 -6.39
C VAL A 97 7.36 9.25 -5.98
N GLY A 98 7.38 9.57 -4.68
CA GLY A 98 8.07 10.74 -4.13
C GLY A 98 7.39 12.09 -4.38
N SER A 99 6.12 12.09 -4.76
CA SER A 99 5.29 13.28 -4.99
C SER A 99 4.65 13.78 -3.69
N TYR A 100 5.48 14.26 -2.75
CA TYR A 100 5.05 14.56 -1.38
C TYR A 100 4.00 15.67 -1.28
N ARG A 101 4.04 16.66 -2.18
CA ARG A 101 3.08 17.76 -2.18
C ARG A 101 1.70 17.24 -2.58
N GLU A 102 1.62 16.53 -3.70
CA GLU A 102 0.39 15.92 -4.22
C GLU A 102 -0.16 14.89 -3.23
N ALA A 103 0.72 14.15 -2.54
CA ALA A 103 0.32 13.27 -1.45
C ALA A 103 -0.37 14.03 -0.30
N ALA A 104 0.21 15.14 0.17
CA ALA A 104 -0.38 15.95 1.23
C ALA A 104 -1.72 16.59 0.82
N GLU A 105 -1.81 17.07 -0.42
CA GLU A 105 -3.05 17.60 -0.99
C GLU A 105 -4.14 16.51 -1.04
N ASN A 106 -3.80 15.30 -1.49
CA ASN A 106 -4.72 14.16 -1.55
C ASN A 106 -5.08 13.60 -0.16
N PHE A 107 -4.14 13.59 0.78
CA PHE A 107 -4.42 13.19 2.16
C PHE A 107 -5.47 14.12 2.78
N ASN A 108 -5.28 15.44 2.65
CA ASN A 108 -6.25 16.44 3.11
C ASN A 108 -7.61 16.30 2.41
N ARG A 109 -7.60 16.03 1.09
CA ARG A 109 -8.83 15.74 0.34
C ARG A 109 -9.55 14.50 0.86
N SER A 110 -8.85 13.51 1.44
CA SER A 110 -9.46 12.26 1.88
C SER A 110 -10.34 12.37 3.13
N TYR A 111 -10.17 13.40 3.96
CA TYR A 111 -10.91 13.50 5.22
C TYR A 111 -11.53 14.89 5.48
N LEU A 112 -10.85 16.01 5.20
CA LEU A 112 -11.33 17.34 5.57
C LEU A 112 -12.74 17.64 5.05
N PRO A 113 -13.10 17.34 3.78
CA PRO A 113 -14.43 17.62 3.27
C PRO A 113 -15.51 16.63 3.74
N TYR A 114 -15.14 15.55 4.43
CA TYR A 114 -16.01 14.42 4.77
C TYR A 114 -16.30 14.30 6.26
N ILE A 115 -15.51 14.95 7.11
CA ILE A 115 -15.72 14.99 8.55
C ILE A 115 -16.77 16.05 8.92
N ARG A 116 -17.64 15.73 9.87
CA ARG A 116 -18.65 16.66 10.42
C ARG A 116 -18.54 16.75 11.93
N GLY A 117 -18.56 17.99 12.42
CA GLY A 117 -18.66 18.27 13.85
C GLY A 117 -20.06 17.93 14.42
N PRO A 118 -20.21 17.94 15.75
CA PRO A 118 -19.16 18.21 16.73
C PRO A 118 -18.28 16.98 17.04
N PHE A 119 -18.71 15.78 16.65
CA PHE A 119 -18.04 14.53 17.01
C PHE A 119 -17.04 14.01 15.96
N HIS A 120 -16.74 14.81 14.94
CA HIS A 120 -15.87 14.46 13.83
C HIS A 120 -16.28 13.13 13.13
N VAL A 121 -17.58 12.98 12.87
CA VAL A 121 -18.12 11.80 12.17
C VAL A 121 -17.74 11.85 10.69
N TRP A 122 -17.27 10.73 10.15
CA TRP A 122 -17.03 10.58 8.72
C TRP A 122 -18.32 10.36 7.94
N HIS A 123 -18.45 11.06 6.82
CA HIS A 123 -19.53 10.88 5.84
C HIS A 123 -18.97 10.42 4.49
N GLU A 124 -19.77 9.66 3.74
CA GLU A 124 -19.39 9.22 2.40
C GLU A 124 -19.33 10.38 1.40
N LEU A 125 -20.22 11.36 1.54
CA LEU A 125 -20.37 12.48 0.61
C LEU A 125 -19.82 13.78 1.19
N ARG A 126 -19.20 14.58 0.31
CA ARG A 126 -18.64 15.90 0.66
C ARG A 126 -19.67 16.95 1.04
N LYS A 127 -20.87 16.87 0.49
CA LYS A 127 -21.95 17.81 0.79
C LYS A 127 -22.98 17.10 1.67
N PRO A 128 -23.44 17.73 2.76
CA PRO A 128 -24.60 17.25 3.48
C PRO A 128 -25.80 17.17 2.53
N GLY A 129 -26.57 16.09 2.62
CA GLY A 129 -27.73 15.88 1.76
C GLY A 129 -28.30 14.47 1.92
N PRO A 130 -29.45 14.18 1.28
CA PRO A 130 -29.97 12.83 1.22
C PRO A 130 -29.01 11.92 0.47
N GLY A 131 -28.71 10.76 1.04
CA GLY A 131 -27.82 9.75 0.47
C GLY A 131 -26.42 9.70 1.10
N GLY A 132 -25.70 8.62 0.80
CA GLY A 132 -24.39 8.33 1.36
C GLY A 132 -24.44 7.81 2.80
N ALA A 133 -23.43 7.03 3.17
CA ALA A 133 -23.32 6.51 4.53
C ALA A 133 -22.91 7.61 5.53
N GLN A 134 -23.61 7.61 6.68
CA GLN A 134 -23.14 8.23 7.93
C GLN A 134 -22.26 7.21 8.66
N ASN A 135 -21.31 7.68 9.48
CA ASN A 135 -20.27 6.81 10.06
C ASN A 135 -19.58 5.98 8.97
N PHE A 136 -19.13 6.66 7.92
CA PHE A 136 -18.55 6.02 6.75
C PHE A 136 -17.17 5.43 7.08
N ILE A 137 -17.19 4.22 7.64
CA ILE A 137 -16.00 3.49 8.10
C ILE A 137 -14.99 3.22 7.00
N THR A 138 -15.44 3.11 5.75
CA THR A 138 -14.54 2.95 4.61
C THR A 138 -13.68 4.21 4.39
N GLY A 139 -14.23 5.40 4.63
CA GLY A 139 -13.48 6.66 4.60
C GLY A 139 -12.48 6.76 5.76
N ALA A 140 -12.90 6.39 6.98
CA ALA A 140 -12.01 6.34 8.14
C ALA A 140 -10.88 5.30 7.96
N GLY A 141 -11.19 4.14 7.40
CA GLY A 141 -10.22 3.11 7.06
C GLY A 141 -9.24 3.56 5.98
N GLY A 142 -9.70 4.26 4.95
CA GLY A 142 -8.83 4.87 3.94
C GLY A 142 -7.85 5.88 4.56
N PHE A 143 -8.33 6.74 5.46
CA PHE A 143 -7.48 7.66 6.21
C PHE A 143 -6.39 6.91 7.01
N LEU A 144 -6.77 5.87 7.76
CA LEU A 144 -5.81 5.07 8.53
C LEU A 144 -4.79 4.37 7.62
N GLN A 145 -5.22 3.86 6.46
CA GLN A 145 -4.31 3.29 5.48
C GLN A 145 -3.31 4.32 4.94
N ALA A 146 -3.74 5.56 4.66
CA ALA A 146 -2.84 6.62 4.25
C ALA A 146 -1.81 7.00 5.34
N VAL A 147 -2.18 6.87 6.62
CA VAL A 147 -1.24 7.05 7.73
C VAL A 147 -0.25 5.88 7.82
N LEU A 148 -0.72 4.63 7.82
CA LEU A 148 0.14 3.46 8.06
C LEU A 148 0.93 3.02 6.83
N PHE A 149 0.26 2.91 5.70
CA PHE A 149 0.82 2.44 4.44
C PHE A 149 1.24 3.62 3.53
N GLY A 150 0.81 4.85 3.83
CA GLY A 150 1.41 6.03 3.22
C GLY A 150 2.55 6.55 4.07
N TYR A 151 2.24 7.43 5.02
CA TYR A 151 3.23 8.21 5.76
C TYR A 151 4.15 7.39 6.64
N ALA A 152 3.67 6.32 7.29
CA ALA A 152 4.52 5.44 8.08
C ALA A 152 5.33 4.47 7.20
N GLY A 153 5.08 4.39 5.88
CA GLY A 153 5.92 3.70 4.92
C GLY A 153 5.85 2.17 4.96
N LEU A 154 4.84 1.58 5.59
CA LEU A 154 4.70 0.13 5.74
C LEU A 154 4.21 -0.51 4.44
N ARG A 155 4.76 -1.68 4.07
CA ARG A 155 4.21 -2.56 3.02
C ARG A 155 4.26 -4.01 3.51
N VAL A 156 3.17 -4.73 3.35
CA VAL A 156 3.07 -6.14 3.78
C VAL A 156 3.12 -7.02 2.54
N TYR A 157 3.92 -8.06 2.60
CA TYR A 157 3.96 -9.14 1.61
C TYR A 157 3.81 -10.48 2.35
N LEU A 158 3.66 -11.56 1.60
CA LEU A 158 3.54 -12.90 2.18
C LEU A 158 4.74 -13.26 3.05
N ASP A 159 5.95 -12.83 2.71
CA ASP A 159 7.18 -13.28 3.37
C ASP A 159 7.87 -12.22 4.23
N ARG A 160 7.43 -10.97 4.13
CA ARG A 160 8.14 -9.84 4.72
C ARG A 160 7.24 -8.65 5.02
N LEU A 161 7.65 -7.88 6.01
CA LEU A 161 7.21 -6.51 6.23
C LEU A 161 8.32 -5.59 5.72
N GLU A 162 7.99 -4.70 4.79
CA GLU A 162 8.90 -3.64 4.35
C GLU A 162 8.55 -2.32 5.05
N LEU A 163 9.58 -1.55 5.38
CA LEU A 163 9.47 -0.15 5.78
C LEU A 163 10.25 0.72 4.80
N SER A 164 9.61 1.72 4.21
CA SER A 164 10.30 2.77 3.44
C SER A 164 10.44 4.03 4.30
N SER A 165 11.60 4.69 4.26
CA SER A 165 11.72 6.05 4.82
C SER A 165 10.94 7.04 3.95
N VAL A 166 9.94 7.69 4.55
CA VAL A 166 9.10 8.70 3.93
C VAL A 166 9.46 10.05 4.52
N THR A 167 9.96 10.97 3.70
CA THR A 167 10.48 12.26 4.21
C THR A 167 9.45 13.37 4.17
N GLY A 168 9.62 14.36 5.05
CA GLY A 168 8.78 15.57 5.07
C GLY A 168 7.51 15.46 5.91
N SER A 169 7.35 14.39 6.68
CA SER A 169 6.27 14.22 7.64
C SER A 169 6.77 13.51 8.89
N GLU A 170 6.24 13.89 10.05
CA GLU A 170 6.51 13.19 11.31
C GLU A 170 5.30 12.31 11.65
N VAL A 171 5.54 11.00 11.77
CA VAL A 171 4.50 10.05 12.16
C VAL A 171 5.10 8.95 13.03
N THR A 172 4.38 8.55 14.07
CA THR A 172 4.74 7.39 14.87
C THR A 172 3.58 6.39 14.88
N ALA A 173 3.82 5.22 14.28
CA ALA A 173 2.92 4.08 14.38
C ALA A 173 3.40 3.17 15.53
N LYS A 174 2.53 2.92 16.52
CA LYS A 174 2.82 2.04 17.66
C LYS A 174 1.90 0.82 17.62
N GLY A 175 2.41 -0.30 18.12
CA GLY A 175 1.61 -1.53 18.20
C GLY A 175 1.37 -2.19 16.85
N VAL A 176 2.26 -1.97 15.86
CA VAL A 176 2.22 -2.71 14.60
C VAL A 176 2.61 -4.15 14.91
N GLN A 177 1.66 -5.07 14.81
CA GLN A 177 1.89 -6.48 15.10
C GLN A 177 2.23 -7.23 13.82
N TYR A 178 3.36 -7.93 13.81
CA TYR A 178 3.80 -8.74 12.67
C TYR A 178 4.52 -10.00 13.16
N LEU A 179 3.98 -11.18 12.84
CA LEU A 179 4.55 -12.50 13.20
C LEU A 179 4.97 -12.61 14.68
N GLY A 180 4.10 -12.17 15.59
CA GLY A 180 4.37 -12.20 17.04
C GLY A 180 5.32 -11.12 17.55
N ALA A 181 5.76 -10.19 16.69
CA ALA A 181 6.48 -8.99 17.11
C ALA A 181 5.55 -7.80 17.31
N LEU A 182 5.85 -6.95 18.30
CA LEU A 182 5.26 -5.62 18.43
C LEU A 182 6.28 -4.57 18.00
N ILE A 183 5.91 -3.78 17.00
CA ILE A 183 6.81 -2.86 16.31
C ILE A 183 6.31 -1.43 16.50
N VAL A 184 7.27 -0.54 16.78
CA VAL A 184 7.12 0.90 16.73
C VAL A 184 7.90 1.42 15.53
N VAL A 185 7.23 2.18 14.68
CA VAL A 185 7.83 2.87 13.53
C VAL A 185 7.70 4.36 13.73
N THR A 186 8.82 5.06 13.66
CA THR A 186 8.87 6.52 13.74
C THR A 186 9.48 7.05 12.45
N GLN A 187 8.74 7.89 11.73
CA GLN A 187 9.26 8.68 10.61
C GLN A 187 9.53 10.09 11.14
N THR A 188 10.72 10.60 10.85
CA THR A 188 11.10 12.00 11.07
C THR A 188 11.29 12.67 9.71
N VAL A 189 11.61 13.97 9.72
CA VAL A 189 11.85 14.72 8.49
C VAL A 189 13.02 14.13 7.65
N ASP A 190 14.00 13.53 8.31
CA ASP A 190 15.30 13.12 7.75
C ASP A 190 15.55 11.60 7.74
N LYS A 191 14.88 10.82 8.59
CA LYS A 191 15.10 9.37 8.74
C LYS A 191 13.84 8.64 9.19
N ALA A 192 13.91 7.31 9.18
CA ALA A 192 12.96 6.47 9.89
C ALA A 192 13.67 5.64 10.97
N GLU A 193 12.93 5.24 11.98
CA GLU A 193 13.41 4.38 13.06
C GLU A 193 12.42 3.24 13.30
N ILE A 194 12.95 2.04 13.49
CA ILE A 194 12.20 0.86 13.90
C ILE A 194 12.69 0.45 15.28
N VAL A 195 11.74 0.19 16.17
CA VAL A 195 11.98 -0.44 17.47
C VAL A 195 11.02 -1.61 17.61
N VAL A 196 11.55 -2.80 17.91
CA VAL A 196 10.74 -3.97 18.26
C VAL A 196 10.68 -4.06 19.77
N THR A 197 9.50 -3.92 20.36
CA THR A 197 9.32 -3.89 21.82
C THR A 197 8.95 -5.25 22.41
N HIS A 198 8.48 -6.17 21.57
CA HIS A 198 8.17 -7.54 21.94
C HIS A 198 8.45 -8.47 20.76
N LEU A 199 8.89 -9.70 21.04
CA LEU A 199 9.27 -10.69 20.04
C LEU A 199 8.94 -12.09 20.54
N GLU A 200 7.90 -12.72 19.99
CA GLU A 200 7.54 -14.12 20.29
C GLU A 200 8.39 -15.12 19.48
N HIS A 201 8.74 -14.76 18.25
CA HIS A 201 9.50 -15.60 17.32
C HIS A 201 10.67 -14.85 16.74
N GLU A 202 11.76 -15.55 16.42
CA GLU A 202 12.95 -14.92 15.87
C GLU A 202 12.68 -14.29 14.50
N LEU A 203 12.99 -13.01 14.37
CA LEU A 203 12.91 -12.26 13.12
C LEU A 203 14.32 -11.78 12.72
N THR A 204 14.48 -11.49 11.43
CA THR A 204 15.65 -10.79 10.90
C THR A 204 15.25 -9.45 10.31
N ILE A 205 16.17 -8.49 10.34
CA ILE A 205 16.04 -7.18 9.71
C ILE A 205 17.22 -6.92 8.79
N GLU A 206 16.91 -6.47 7.59
CA GLU A 206 17.84 -6.04 6.55
C GLU A 206 17.59 -4.55 6.27
N ILE A 207 18.63 -3.72 6.22
CA ILE A 207 18.49 -2.27 5.95
C ILE A 207 19.27 -1.93 4.68
N GLY A 208 18.57 -1.58 3.61
CA GLY A 208 19.17 -1.30 2.30
C GLY A 208 19.58 -2.56 1.52
N GLN A 209 19.79 -2.41 0.20
CA GLN A 209 19.86 -3.52 -0.75
C GLN A 209 21.13 -4.40 -0.71
N ARG A 210 22.10 -4.11 0.19
CA ARG A 210 23.40 -4.82 0.23
C ARG A 210 23.86 -5.21 1.63
N ASN A 211 23.05 -4.93 2.65
CA ASN A 211 23.43 -5.26 4.00
C ASN A 211 22.99 -6.68 4.33
N ALA A 212 23.81 -7.42 5.07
CA ALA A 212 23.41 -8.73 5.56
C ALA A 212 22.22 -8.57 6.53
N ALA A 213 21.26 -9.48 6.44
CA ALA A 213 20.18 -9.54 7.43
C ALA A 213 20.76 -9.88 8.81
N VAL A 214 20.37 -9.12 9.82
CA VAL A 214 20.78 -9.33 11.22
C VAL A 214 19.59 -9.78 12.05
N ALA A 215 19.82 -10.46 13.17
CA ALA A 215 18.74 -10.80 14.09
C ALA A 215 18.10 -9.52 14.67
N VAL A 216 16.77 -9.55 14.80
CA VAL A 216 16.03 -8.50 15.51
C VAL A 216 16.28 -8.64 17.01
N VAL A 217 16.70 -7.55 17.65
CA VAL A 217 16.95 -7.46 19.08
C VAL A 217 15.91 -6.52 19.69
N PRO A 218 15.13 -6.97 20.68
CA PRO A 218 14.16 -6.13 21.35
C PRO A 218 14.80 -4.86 21.93
N TYR A 219 14.09 -3.73 21.80
CA TYR A 219 14.49 -2.38 22.24
C TYR A 219 15.72 -1.78 21.52
N GLN A 220 16.31 -2.48 20.56
CA GLN A 220 17.31 -1.88 19.67
C GLN A 220 16.64 -0.90 18.70
N VAL A 221 17.26 0.26 18.51
CA VAL A 221 16.86 1.24 17.50
C VAL A 221 17.54 0.91 16.18
N TYR A 222 16.75 0.67 15.15
CA TYR A 222 17.22 0.50 13.78
C TYR A 222 16.91 1.76 12.99
N SER A 223 17.93 2.57 12.69
CA SER A 223 17.78 3.80 11.92
C SER A 223 17.91 3.54 10.41
N LEU A 224 16.96 4.07 9.64
CA LEU A 224 16.93 4.03 8.18
C LEU A 224 17.15 5.46 7.65
N PRO A 225 18.23 5.71 6.91
CA PRO A 225 18.40 6.98 6.21
C PRO A 225 17.30 7.22 5.17
N LYS A 226 17.15 8.48 4.74
CA LYS A 226 16.27 8.87 3.64
C LYS A 226 16.45 7.98 2.41
N GLY A 227 15.33 7.48 1.86
CA GLY A 227 15.31 6.66 0.65
C GLY A 227 15.81 5.22 0.84
N VAL A 228 16.17 4.82 2.06
CA VAL A 228 16.52 3.45 2.40
C VAL A 228 15.27 2.70 2.86
N LYS A 229 15.19 1.42 2.49
CA LYS A 229 14.16 0.49 2.96
C LYS A 229 14.73 -0.46 4.00
N ALA A 230 13.93 -0.82 4.99
CA ALA A 230 14.19 -2.00 5.80
C ALA A 230 13.22 -3.12 5.44
N ILE A 231 13.69 -4.36 5.60
CA ILE A 231 12.90 -5.55 5.37
C ILE A 231 12.99 -6.43 6.62
N ILE A 232 11.84 -6.74 7.20
CA ILE A 232 11.71 -7.63 8.35
C ILE A 232 11.11 -8.95 7.88
N ARG A 233 11.78 -10.07 8.20
CA ARG A 233 11.37 -11.43 7.84
C ARG A 233 11.38 -12.35 9.05
N ALA A 234 10.63 -13.44 8.98
CA ALA A 234 10.84 -14.55 9.89
C ALA A 234 12.27 -15.12 9.69
N ARG A 235 12.95 -15.48 10.79
CA ARG A 235 14.29 -16.10 10.69
C ARG A 235 14.21 -17.47 10.04
N SER A 236 13.19 -18.24 10.38
CA SER A 236 12.82 -19.49 9.70
C SER A 236 11.65 -19.23 8.76
N TYR A 237 11.68 -19.86 7.60
CA TYR A 237 10.62 -19.71 6.60
C TYR A 237 9.27 -20.19 7.18
N PRO A 238 8.24 -19.32 7.25
CA PRO A 238 7.05 -19.59 8.07
C PRO A 238 6.05 -20.56 7.41
N TYR A 239 6.30 -20.97 6.16
CA TYR A 239 5.38 -21.81 5.38
C TYR A 239 5.88 -23.25 5.19
N GLY A 240 6.78 -23.73 6.06
CA GLY A 240 7.29 -25.11 6.01
C GLY A 240 7.99 -25.43 4.69
N GLU A 241 7.57 -26.47 3.99
CA GLU A 241 8.12 -26.84 2.67
C GLU A 241 7.39 -26.17 1.50
N CYS A 242 6.35 -25.37 1.76
CA CYS A 242 5.53 -24.78 0.73
C CYS A 242 6.19 -23.55 0.12
N ALA A 243 6.72 -23.67 -1.09
CA ALA A 243 7.28 -22.53 -1.82
C ALA A 243 6.24 -21.42 -2.04
N LEU A 244 6.62 -20.17 -1.74
CA LEU A 244 5.80 -18.99 -2.03
C LEU A 244 5.36 -18.99 -3.51
N PRO A 245 4.14 -18.52 -3.79
CA PRO A 245 3.73 -18.33 -5.17
C PRO A 245 4.58 -17.22 -5.79
N GLU A 246 4.93 -17.37 -7.07
CA GLU A 246 5.47 -16.25 -7.84
C GLU A 246 4.42 -15.13 -7.86
N ASP A 247 4.85 -13.90 -7.62
CA ASP A 247 3.98 -12.72 -7.70
C ASP A 247 3.85 -12.32 -9.18
N VAL A 248 3.02 -13.05 -9.92
CA VAL A 248 2.89 -12.94 -11.36
C VAL A 248 1.45 -12.73 -11.76
N ILE A 249 1.16 -11.56 -12.31
CA ILE A 249 -0.10 -11.22 -12.96
C ILE A 249 0.23 -10.74 -14.38
N GLY A 250 -0.38 -11.35 -15.39
CA GLY A 250 -0.29 -10.85 -16.76
C GLY A 250 1.06 -10.94 -17.47
N HIS A 251 2.00 -11.75 -16.95
CA HIS A 251 3.19 -12.14 -17.70
C HIS A 251 2.91 -13.41 -18.51
N SER A 252 2.43 -13.25 -19.74
CA SER A 252 2.60 -14.29 -20.76
C SER A 252 4.08 -14.31 -21.17
N ALA A 253 4.74 -15.43 -20.89
CA ALA A 253 6.06 -15.75 -21.45
C ALA A 253 6.05 -15.77 -22.98
#